data_AF-A0A1S4AE75-F1
#
_entry.id   AF-A0A1S4AE75-F1
#
_cell.length_a   1.000
_cell.length_b   1.000
_cell.length_c   1.000
_cell.angle_alpha   90.00
_cell.angle_beta   90.00
_cell.angle_gamma   90.00
#
_symmetry.space_group_name_H-M   'P 1'
#
loop_
_entity.id
_entity.type
_entity.pdbx_description
1 polymer ?
#
loop_
_entity_poly.entity_id
_entity_poly.type
_entity_poly.pdbx_seq_one_letter_code
_entity_poly.pdbx_strand_id
1 'polypeptide(L)'
;MAVSPETMPENSVIDFRAPPPSPIASGRRSCVTNDEILTEFLENSLKVPDLRLPDRVFPRQKSIRNPSKLNYESLESLSNDSISKILDSVATIGCFEVVNHGISGDLIKSVFSVADGVFRISSEGKAKLTRSSENPYGFEEFHGEEDRETSEEFVWCRGDQNFNKEMEGVWPIGFSNFSVKMGNLLDDMEDKAGRILQFLQQNTPRKLIHENGEMQEQFGELPANSICYLHKHKGSIKGDEEYMNTLKYDVIRMLIRGSEFPHSLCLHVSNGCSEFHVYSKKGWVSFQPDKNSLIVTIGDLLQTWSGGQYKHVIGRPVFQGQTEDCISMALLFSPPKLTEDSNKQEKEKSISIGQQIIIAIAFTLIYHFLIYIYKRF
;
A
#
# COMPACT_ATOMS: atom_id res chain seq x y z
N MET A 1 -71.92 -35.37 -12.69
CA MET A 1 -71.43 -35.33 -11.30
C MET A 1 -69.96 -34.96 -11.35
N ALA A 2 -69.63 -33.82 -10.74
CA ALA A 2 -68.26 -33.33 -10.58
C ALA A 2 -67.58 -34.07 -9.42
N VAL A 3 -66.27 -34.31 -9.52
CA VAL A 3 -65.41 -34.44 -8.34
C VAL A 3 -64.09 -33.73 -8.64
N SER A 4 -63.75 -32.80 -7.75
CA SER A 4 -62.59 -31.91 -7.69
C SER A 4 -61.31 -32.62 -7.18
N PRO A 5 -60.13 -31.95 -7.18
CA PRO A 5 -58.80 -32.56 -7.11
C PRO A 5 -58.18 -32.59 -5.71
N GLU A 6 -57.20 -33.47 -5.48
CA GLU A 6 -56.31 -33.48 -4.29
C GLU A 6 -54.84 -33.41 -4.77
N THR A 7 -54.22 -32.23 -4.70
CA THR A 7 -53.30 -31.73 -3.65
C THR A 7 -51.94 -32.44 -3.59
N MET A 8 -50.92 -31.72 -4.09
CA MET A 8 -49.48 -31.99 -3.91
C MET A 8 -49.09 -31.80 -2.44
N PRO A 9 -48.22 -32.65 -1.87
CA PRO A 9 -47.63 -32.35 -0.56
C PRO A 9 -46.47 -31.37 -0.69
N GLU A 10 -46.48 -30.39 0.22
CA GLU A 10 -45.51 -29.34 0.45
C GLU A 10 -44.12 -29.83 0.89
N ASN A 11 -43.11 -29.02 0.57
CA ASN A 11 -41.89 -28.76 1.34
C ASN A 11 -41.09 -29.96 1.89
N SER A 12 -40.16 -30.49 1.08
CA SER A 12 -38.96 -31.13 1.64
C SER A 12 -37.89 -30.07 1.89
N VAL A 13 -37.83 -29.58 3.13
CA VAL A 13 -36.66 -28.88 3.68
C VAL A 13 -35.46 -29.82 3.55
N ILE A 14 -34.46 -29.44 2.74
CA ILE A 14 -33.21 -30.19 2.61
C ILE A 14 -32.39 -29.93 3.88
N ASP A 15 -32.45 -30.86 4.83
CA ASP A 15 -31.67 -30.85 6.06
C ASP A 15 -30.21 -31.23 5.72
N PHE A 16 -29.36 -30.22 5.53
CA PHE A 16 -27.96 -30.40 5.18
C PHE A 16 -27.15 -30.82 6.42
N ARG A 17 -27.31 -32.08 6.86
CA ARG A 17 -26.40 -32.67 7.84
C ARG A 17 -25.10 -33.07 7.15
N ALA A 18 -24.00 -32.47 7.55
CA ALA A 18 -22.68 -32.96 7.19
C ALA A 18 -22.56 -34.45 7.61
N PRO A 19 -22.03 -35.33 6.74
CA PRO A 19 -21.82 -36.73 7.09
C PRO A 19 -20.84 -36.82 8.28
N PRO A 20 -21.02 -37.79 9.19
CA PRO A 20 -20.11 -37.98 10.30
C PRO A 20 -18.69 -38.27 9.77
N PRO A 21 -17.63 -37.76 10.43
CA PRO A 21 -16.27 -37.98 9.98
C PRO A 21 -15.95 -39.47 9.93
N SER A 22 -15.26 -39.89 8.87
CA SER A 22 -14.85 -41.29 8.69
C SER A 22 -13.88 -41.71 9.80
N PRO A 23 -13.94 -42.97 10.29
CA PRO A 23 -13.04 -43.42 11.34
C PRO A 23 -11.59 -43.40 10.83
N ILE A 24 -10.74 -42.59 11.45
CA ILE A 24 -9.30 -42.58 11.17
C ILE A 24 -8.72 -43.89 11.72
N ALA A 25 -8.02 -44.62 10.86
CA ALA A 25 -7.28 -45.81 11.22
C ALA A 25 -6.31 -45.48 12.38
N SER A 26 -6.25 -46.36 13.38
CA SER A 26 -5.43 -46.22 14.59
C SER A 26 -3.93 -46.25 14.23
N GLY A 27 -3.44 -45.15 13.68
CA GLY A 27 -2.04 -44.88 13.40
C GLY A 27 -1.42 -44.26 14.63
N ARG A 28 -0.66 -45.07 15.36
CA ARG A 28 0.46 -44.71 16.24
C ARG A 28 0.40 -43.26 16.77
N ARG A 29 -0.38 -43.04 17.83
CA ARG A 29 -0.38 -41.77 18.57
C ARG A 29 1.06 -41.43 18.94
N SER A 30 1.59 -40.31 18.43
CA SER A 30 2.61 -39.58 19.17
C SER A 30 1.94 -39.17 20.47
N CYS A 31 2.14 -39.95 21.53
CA CYS A 31 1.70 -39.56 22.85
C CYS A 31 2.49 -38.29 23.21
N VAL A 32 1.84 -37.13 23.07
CA VAL A 32 2.25 -35.97 23.84
C VAL A 32 2.09 -36.41 25.28
N THR A 33 3.18 -36.44 26.03
CA THR A 33 3.30 -37.14 27.32
C THR A 33 2.34 -36.62 28.40
N ASN A 34 1.57 -35.56 28.12
CA ASN A 34 0.62 -34.93 29.00
C ASN A 34 -0.62 -34.46 28.22
N ASP A 35 -1.44 -35.39 27.72
CA ASP A 35 -2.74 -35.06 27.10
C ASP A 35 -3.63 -34.26 28.06
N GLU A 36 -3.55 -34.50 29.37
CA GLU A 36 -4.30 -33.74 30.39
C GLU A 36 -3.88 -32.27 30.45
N ILE A 37 -2.57 -31.98 30.38
CA ILE A 37 -2.07 -30.59 30.40
C ILE A 37 -2.44 -29.88 29.10
N LEU A 38 -2.36 -30.57 27.96
CA LEU A 38 -2.77 -29.99 26.68
C LEU A 38 -4.28 -29.75 26.66
N THR A 39 -5.07 -30.67 27.20
CA THR A 39 -6.53 -30.54 27.29
C THR A 39 -6.90 -29.39 28.23
N GLU A 40 -6.29 -29.31 29.41
CA GLU A 40 -6.48 -28.22 30.36
C GLU A 40 -6.02 -26.87 29.76
N PHE A 41 -4.91 -26.84 29.03
CA PHE A 41 -4.44 -25.66 28.32
C PHE A 41 -5.41 -25.23 27.22
N LEU A 42 -5.94 -26.17 26.43
CA LEU A 42 -6.93 -25.89 25.39
C LEU A 42 -8.25 -25.43 25.99
N GLU A 43 -8.77 -26.10 27.02
CA GLU A 43 -9.98 -25.68 27.74
C GLU A 43 -9.84 -24.28 28.36
N ASN A 44 -8.65 -23.96 28.91
CA ASN A 44 -8.37 -22.63 29.45
C ASN A 44 -8.09 -21.58 28.35
N SER A 45 -7.57 -21.99 27.18
CA SER A 45 -7.26 -21.10 26.04
C SER A 45 -8.44 -20.93 25.08
N LEU A 46 -9.45 -21.81 25.15
CA LEU A 46 -10.73 -21.72 24.43
C LEU A 46 -11.64 -20.62 24.98
N LYS A 47 -11.20 -19.91 26.03
CA LYS A 47 -11.72 -18.59 26.38
C LYS A 47 -11.32 -17.60 25.28
N VAL A 48 -11.97 -17.71 24.13
CA VAL A 48 -11.99 -16.63 23.15
C VAL A 48 -12.46 -15.40 23.93
N PRO A 49 -11.62 -14.35 24.06
CA PRO A 49 -12.05 -13.13 24.73
C PRO A 49 -13.34 -12.68 24.09
N ASP A 50 -14.31 -12.21 24.88
CA ASP A 50 -15.53 -11.61 24.35
C ASP A 50 -15.10 -10.40 23.51
N LEU A 51 -14.97 -10.61 22.20
CA LEU A 51 -14.58 -9.59 21.23
C LEU A 51 -15.78 -8.68 21.07
N ARG A 52 -15.94 -7.78 22.03
CA ARG A 52 -16.82 -6.61 21.92
C ARG A 52 -16.24 -5.72 20.83
N LEU A 53 -16.56 -6.04 19.59
CA LEU A 53 -16.31 -5.16 18.47
C LEU A 53 -16.95 -3.80 18.82
N PRO A 54 -16.22 -2.68 18.67
CA PRO A 54 -16.81 -1.38 18.90
C PRO A 54 -18.06 -1.25 18.04
N ASP A 55 -19.14 -0.66 18.57
CA ASP A 55 -20.37 -0.38 17.82
C ASP A 55 -20.13 0.43 16.53
N ARG A 56 -18.93 1.02 16.40
CA ARG A 56 -18.46 1.73 15.21
C ARG A 56 -17.07 1.27 14.81
N VAL A 57 -17.00 0.40 13.80
CA VAL A 57 -15.73 -0.04 13.17
C VAL A 57 -15.11 1.07 12.31
N PHE A 58 -15.94 1.96 11.76
CA PHE A 58 -15.49 3.02 10.85
C PHE A 58 -15.14 4.32 11.58
N PRO A 59 -14.08 5.05 11.17
CA PRO A 59 -13.74 6.33 11.79
C PRO A 59 -14.88 7.35 11.69
N ARG A 60 -15.00 8.24 12.69
CA ARG A 60 -16.04 9.29 12.64
C ARG A 60 -15.65 10.37 11.64
N GLN A 61 -16.62 10.81 10.84
CA GLN A 61 -16.46 12.00 10.00
C GLN A 61 -16.28 13.21 10.90
N LYS A 62 -15.23 13.99 10.64
CA LYS A 62 -15.01 15.25 11.34
C LYS A 62 -15.45 16.38 10.42
N SER A 63 -16.22 17.32 10.98
CA SER A 63 -16.44 18.62 10.34
C SER A 63 -15.15 19.44 10.50
N ILE A 64 -14.20 19.23 9.58
CA ILE A 64 -12.95 20.00 9.52
C ILE A 64 -13.00 20.91 8.30
N ARG A 65 -12.26 22.02 8.37
CA ARG A 65 -12.00 22.96 7.27
C ARG A 65 -11.36 22.22 6.08
N ASN A 66 -11.68 22.64 4.86
CA ASN A 66 -11.03 22.14 3.65
C ASN A 66 -9.49 22.24 3.77
N PRO A 67 -8.73 21.31 3.15
CA PRO A 67 -7.29 21.37 3.16
C PRO A 67 -6.76 22.67 2.56
N SER A 68 -5.59 23.08 3.02
CA SER A 68 -4.90 24.26 2.50
C SER A 68 -4.44 24.03 1.05
N LYS A 69 -4.42 25.11 0.26
CA LYS A 69 -4.01 25.10 -1.15
C LYS A 69 -2.59 25.66 -1.30
N LEU A 70 -1.73 24.91 -1.96
CA LEU A 70 -0.36 25.26 -2.30
C LEU A 70 -0.29 25.62 -3.79
N ASN A 71 0.06 26.87 -4.09
CA ASN A 71 0.37 27.26 -5.46
C ASN A 71 1.84 26.90 -5.76
N TYR A 72 2.02 25.91 -6.65
CA TYR A 72 3.33 25.33 -6.94
C TYR A 72 4.29 26.34 -7.60
N GLU A 73 3.81 27.22 -8.48
CA GLU A 73 4.67 28.23 -9.13
C GLU A 73 5.29 29.21 -8.14
N SER A 74 4.59 29.44 -7.02
CA SER A 74 5.04 30.36 -5.99
C SER A 74 5.85 29.71 -4.87
N LEU A 75 6.21 28.41 -4.99
CA LEU A 75 6.78 27.58 -3.90
C LEU A 75 7.95 28.23 -3.16
N GLU A 76 8.83 28.91 -3.89
CA GLU A 76 10.04 29.56 -3.36
C GLU A 76 9.77 30.95 -2.76
N SER A 77 8.63 31.56 -3.09
CA SER A 77 8.27 32.92 -2.68
C SER A 77 7.07 32.97 -1.71
N LEU A 78 6.68 31.85 -1.09
CA LEU A 78 5.58 31.84 -0.13
C LEU A 78 5.90 32.69 1.10
N SER A 79 4.88 33.41 1.59
CA SER A 79 4.95 34.08 2.88
C SER A 79 4.95 33.07 4.04
N ASN A 80 5.58 33.42 5.16
CA ASN A 80 5.61 32.57 6.37
C ASN A 80 4.21 32.18 6.87
N ASP A 81 3.20 33.04 6.71
CA ASP A 81 1.80 32.75 7.06
C ASP A 81 1.17 31.70 6.13
N SER A 82 1.56 31.68 4.85
CA SER A 82 1.08 30.66 3.91
C SER A 82 1.76 29.31 4.20
N ILE A 83 3.05 29.34 4.52
CA ILE A 83 3.80 28.14 4.92
C ILE A 83 3.19 27.53 6.18
N SER A 84 2.92 28.32 7.22
CA SER A 84 2.30 27.82 8.46
C SER A 84 0.92 27.19 8.21
N LYS A 85 0.09 27.79 7.35
CA LYS A 85 -1.20 27.20 6.94
C LYS A 85 -1.08 25.85 6.24
N ILE A 86 -0.04 25.66 5.42
CA ILE A 86 0.24 24.36 4.79
C ILE A 86 0.71 23.36 5.86
N LEU A 87 1.66 23.73 6.69
CA LEU A 87 2.17 22.88 7.78
C LEU A 87 1.06 22.46 8.76
N ASP A 88 0.16 23.38 9.11
CA ASP A 88 -1.00 23.08 9.96
C ASP A 88 -1.97 22.10 9.28
N SER A 89 -2.20 22.24 7.97
CA SER A 89 -3.02 21.30 7.18
C SER A 89 -2.40 19.90 7.17
N VAL A 90 -1.08 19.83 6.98
CA VAL A 90 -0.29 18.60 7.00
C VAL A 90 -0.31 17.94 8.39
N ALA A 91 -0.26 18.72 9.48
CA ALA A 91 -0.27 18.20 10.85
C ALA A 91 -1.68 17.73 11.30
N THR A 92 -2.73 18.46 10.92
CA THR A 92 -4.10 18.22 11.40
C THR A 92 -4.89 17.27 10.51
N ILE A 93 -4.87 17.53 9.21
CA ILE A 93 -5.58 16.75 8.19
C ILE A 93 -4.68 15.62 7.73
N GLY A 94 -3.42 15.91 7.38
CA GLY A 94 -2.50 14.98 6.70
C GLY A 94 -2.51 15.15 5.18
N CYS A 95 -3.10 16.23 4.68
CA CYS A 95 -3.36 16.44 3.27
C CYS A 95 -3.34 17.94 2.94
N PHE A 96 -2.96 18.27 1.71
CA PHE A 96 -3.11 19.59 1.10
C PHE A 96 -3.34 19.46 -0.40
N GLU A 97 -3.81 20.52 -1.03
CA GLU A 97 -4.07 20.59 -2.46
C GLU A 97 -2.97 21.38 -3.15
N VAL A 98 -2.54 20.95 -4.34
CA VAL A 98 -1.53 21.64 -5.15
C VAL A 98 -2.18 22.13 -6.43
N VAL A 99 -2.12 23.44 -6.66
CA VAL A 99 -2.64 24.12 -7.84
C VAL A 99 -1.48 24.71 -8.65
N ASN A 100 -1.71 24.96 -9.94
CA ASN A 100 -0.71 25.46 -10.89
C ASN A 100 0.58 24.60 -10.90
N HIS A 101 0.44 23.28 -10.81
CA HIS A 101 1.57 22.34 -10.79
C HIS A 101 2.29 22.23 -12.14
N GLY A 102 1.74 22.81 -13.22
CA GLY A 102 2.37 22.85 -14.55
C GLY A 102 2.32 21.55 -15.34
N ILE A 103 1.65 20.50 -14.83
CA ILE A 103 1.47 19.24 -15.57
C ILE A 103 0.34 19.45 -16.59
N SER A 104 0.61 19.09 -17.85
CA SER A 104 -0.35 19.25 -18.93
C SER A 104 -1.61 18.42 -18.69
N GLY A 105 -2.78 19.09 -18.69
CA GLY A 105 -4.08 18.40 -18.61
C GLY A 105 -4.31 17.45 -19.79
N ASP A 106 -3.72 17.71 -20.95
CA ASP A 106 -3.82 16.83 -22.11
C ASP A 106 -2.96 15.57 -21.96
N LEU A 107 -1.81 15.68 -21.27
CA LEU A 107 -1.01 14.51 -20.89
C LEU A 107 -1.80 13.61 -19.93
N ILE A 108 -2.42 14.18 -18.89
CA ILE A 108 -3.26 13.43 -17.93
C ILE A 108 -4.41 12.72 -18.65
N LYS A 109 -5.16 13.41 -19.52
CA LYS A 109 -6.24 12.81 -20.32
C LYS A 109 -5.73 11.69 -21.24
N SER A 110 -4.59 11.91 -21.89
CA SER A 110 -3.95 10.93 -22.77
C SER A 110 -3.53 9.67 -22.01
N VAL A 111 -3.02 9.82 -20.79
CA VAL A 111 -2.68 8.71 -19.88
C VAL A 111 -3.93 7.96 -19.44
N PHE A 112 -4.99 8.64 -18.99
CA PHE A 112 -6.22 7.96 -18.61
C PHE A 112 -6.89 7.22 -19.77
N SER A 113 -6.81 7.76 -20.99
CA SER A 113 -7.29 7.06 -22.18
C SER A 113 -6.55 5.76 -22.47
N VAL A 114 -5.24 5.68 -22.22
CA VAL A 114 -4.49 4.42 -22.38
C VAL A 114 -4.61 3.50 -21.16
N ALA A 115 -4.75 4.08 -19.97
CA ALA A 115 -4.97 3.34 -18.72
C ALA A 115 -6.30 2.57 -18.73
N ASP A 116 -7.34 3.09 -19.38
CA ASP A 116 -8.59 2.35 -19.60
C ASP A 116 -8.36 1.02 -20.33
N GLY A 117 -7.37 0.97 -21.21
CA GLY A 117 -6.95 -0.25 -21.90
C GLY A 117 -6.46 -1.36 -20.97
N VAL A 118 -5.84 -1.01 -19.84
CA VAL A 118 -5.37 -1.99 -18.82
C VAL A 118 -6.56 -2.74 -18.24
N PHE A 119 -7.64 -2.03 -17.89
CA PHE A 119 -8.84 -2.65 -17.33
C PHE A 119 -9.68 -3.41 -18.37
N ARG A 120 -9.36 -3.30 -19.66
CA ARG A 120 -9.99 -4.07 -20.76
C ARG A 120 -9.27 -5.36 -21.11
N ILE A 121 -8.16 -5.69 -20.44
CA ILE A 121 -7.48 -6.98 -20.60
C ILE A 121 -8.45 -8.13 -20.24
N SER A 122 -8.34 -9.27 -20.93
CA SER A 122 -9.19 -10.44 -20.67
C SER A 122 -9.01 -10.97 -19.25
N SER A 123 -10.04 -11.62 -18.68
CA SER A 123 -9.96 -12.19 -17.33
C SER A 123 -8.80 -13.19 -17.18
N GLU A 124 -8.45 -13.94 -18.23
CA GLU A 124 -7.27 -14.82 -18.24
C GLU A 124 -5.95 -14.03 -18.16
N GLY A 125 -5.86 -12.91 -18.87
CA GLY A 125 -4.70 -12.02 -18.81
C GLY A 125 -4.58 -11.35 -17.43
N LYS A 126 -5.69 -10.88 -16.87
CA LYS A 126 -5.74 -10.29 -15.52
C LYS A 126 -5.32 -11.30 -14.45
N ALA A 127 -5.76 -12.56 -14.57
CA ALA A 127 -5.38 -13.64 -13.64
C ALA A 127 -3.87 -13.95 -13.65
N LYS A 128 -3.21 -13.83 -14.82
CA LYS A 128 -1.74 -13.97 -14.93
C LYS A 128 -1.01 -12.80 -14.27
N LEU A 129 -1.65 -11.64 -14.25
CA LEU A 129 -1.14 -10.39 -13.69
C LEU A 129 -1.70 -10.13 -12.28
N THR A 130 -2.21 -11.15 -11.59
CA THR A 130 -2.74 -11.00 -10.23
C THR A 130 -1.59 -10.89 -9.24
N ARG A 131 -1.71 -9.91 -8.34
CA ARG A 131 -0.76 -9.65 -7.27
C ARG A 131 -0.63 -10.88 -6.37
N SER A 132 0.59 -11.17 -5.95
CA SER A 132 0.90 -12.25 -5.01
C SER A 132 2.03 -11.81 -4.08
N SER A 133 2.36 -12.64 -3.09
CA SER A 133 3.53 -12.41 -2.22
C SER A 133 4.85 -12.32 -2.99
N GLU A 134 4.93 -12.94 -4.18
CA GLU A 134 6.14 -12.93 -5.02
C GLU A 134 6.14 -11.78 -6.03
N ASN A 135 4.96 -11.38 -6.52
CA ASN A 135 4.78 -10.29 -7.47
C ASN A 135 3.83 -9.24 -6.89
N PRO A 136 4.34 -8.15 -6.30
CA PRO A 136 3.51 -7.18 -5.61
C PRO A 136 2.73 -6.25 -6.56
N TYR A 137 3.00 -6.32 -7.87
CA TYR A 137 2.42 -5.46 -8.90
C TYR A 137 1.38 -6.22 -9.73
N GLY A 138 0.42 -5.50 -10.32
CA GLY A 138 -0.67 -6.07 -11.09
C GLY A 138 -2.06 -5.83 -10.48
N PHE A 139 -3.01 -6.73 -10.76
CA PHE A 139 -4.40 -6.64 -10.30
C PHE A 139 -4.57 -7.20 -8.88
N GLU A 140 -5.46 -6.60 -8.09
CA GLU A 140 -5.82 -7.15 -6.77
C GLU A 140 -6.42 -8.56 -6.89
N GLU A 141 -6.07 -9.43 -5.94
CA GLU A 141 -6.63 -10.78 -5.83
C GLU A 141 -8.07 -10.72 -5.29
N PHE A 142 -9.04 -11.22 -6.06
CA PHE A 142 -10.44 -11.27 -5.65
C PHE A 142 -10.67 -12.42 -4.64
N HIS A 143 -11.06 -12.08 -3.41
CA HIS A 143 -11.44 -13.06 -2.39
C HIS A 143 -12.96 -13.06 -2.14
N GLY A 144 -13.75 -13.77 -2.96
CA GLY A 144 -15.14 -14.15 -2.62
C GLY A 144 -16.21 -13.84 -3.68
N GLU A 145 -17.38 -14.49 -3.54
CA GLU A 145 -18.51 -14.39 -4.49
C GLU A 145 -19.39 -13.14 -4.30
N GLU A 146 -19.26 -12.41 -3.19
CA GLU A 146 -20.09 -11.23 -2.83
C GLU A 146 -19.46 -9.87 -3.22
N ASP A 147 -18.15 -9.80 -3.44
CA ASP A 147 -17.44 -8.56 -3.86
C ASP A 147 -17.50 -8.38 -5.38
N ARG A 148 -18.71 -8.38 -5.96
CA ARG A 148 -18.87 -8.06 -7.37
C ARG A 148 -18.64 -6.57 -7.60
N GLU A 149 -17.38 -6.25 -7.86
CA GLU A 149 -17.01 -5.54 -9.08
C GLU A 149 -17.41 -4.05 -9.12
N THR A 150 -17.40 -3.33 -7.99
CA THR A 150 -17.68 -1.87 -7.97
C THR A 150 -16.46 -1.02 -8.34
N SER A 151 -15.25 -1.53 -8.06
CA SER A 151 -13.98 -0.92 -8.47
C SER A 151 -12.91 -1.96 -8.75
N GLU A 152 -12.00 -1.66 -9.69
CA GLU A 152 -10.82 -2.48 -9.98
C GLU A 152 -9.55 -1.69 -9.65
N GLU A 153 -8.57 -2.35 -9.04
CA GLU A 153 -7.25 -1.78 -8.73
C GLU A 153 -6.16 -2.46 -9.56
N PHE A 154 -5.25 -1.65 -10.10
CA PHE A 154 -4.04 -2.10 -10.78
C PHE A 154 -2.82 -1.32 -10.28
N VAL A 155 -1.76 -2.03 -9.91
CA VAL A 155 -0.52 -1.46 -9.40
C VAL A 155 0.60 -1.65 -10.42
N TRP A 156 1.31 -0.57 -10.75
CA TRP A 156 2.44 -0.60 -11.68
C TRP A 156 3.67 0.06 -11.06
N CYS A 157 4.83 -0.53 -11.33
CA CYS A 157 6.13 0.00 -10.95
C CYS A 157 7.03 0.04 -12.18
N ARG A 158 7.50 1.24 -12.54
CA ARG A 158 8.33 1.46 -13.74
C ARG A 158 9.63 0.66 -13.72
N GLY A 159 10.23 0.47 -12.54
CA GLY A 159 11.54 -0.15 -12.36
C GLY A 159 11.54 -1.69 -12.45
N ASP A 160 10.38 -2.34 -12.49
CA ASP A 160 10.31 -3.80 -12.43
C ASP A 160 10.38 -4.46 -13.82
N GLN A 161 11.56 -4.96 -14.17
CA GLN A 161 11.80 -5.60 -15.47
C GLN A 161 11.06 -6.91 -15.65
N ASN A 162 10.77 -7.64 -14.57
CA ASN A 162 10.11 -8.93 -14.66
C ASN A 162 8.61 -8.72 -14.96
N PHE A 163 7.96 -7.85 -14.20
CA PHE A 163 6.57 -7.47 -14.40
C PHE A 163 6.35 -6.82 -15.77
N ASN A 164 7.26 -5.95 -16.22
CA ASN A 164 7.14 -5.34 -17.54
C ASN A 164 7.17 -6.40 -18.66
N LYS A 165 7.98 -7.47 -18.55
CA LYS A 165 7.98 -8.57 -19.52
C LYS A 165 6.69 -9.38 -19.49
N GLU A 166 6.11 -9.61 -18.32
CA GLU A 166 4.81 -10.29 -18.18
C GLU A 166 3.70 -9.46 -18.85
N MET A 167 3.69 -8.15 -18.62
CA MET A 167 2.76 -7.22 -19.27
C MET A 167 2.93 -7.20 -20.80
N GLU A 168 4.17 -7.24 -21.31
CA GLU A 168 4.44 -7.37 -22.75
C GLU A 168 3.92 -8.70 -23.32
N GLY A 169 3.96 -9.78 -22.55
CA GLY A 169 3.40 -11.07 -22.95
C GLY A 169 1.87 -11.09 -23.03
N VAL A 170 1.19 -10.38 -22.12
CA VAL A 170 -0.28 -10.35 -22.03
C VAL A 170 -0.90 -9.27 -22.93
N TRP A 171 -0.30 -8.09 -22.99
CA TRP A 171 -0.87 -6.90 -23.63
C TRP A 171 0.19 -6.04 -24.35
N PRO A 172 0.92 -6.57 -25.36
CA PRO A 172 2.15 -5.96 -25.90
C PRO A 172 1.97 -4.55 -26.46
N ILE A 173 1.08 -4.39 -27.43
CA ILE A 173 0.91 -3.11 -28.17
C ILE A 173 0.36 -2.03 -27.25
N GLY A 174 -0.63 -2.39 -26.43
CA GLY A 174 -1.24 -1.43 -25.51
C GLY A 174 -0.34 -1.09 -24.34
N PHE A 175 0.42 -2.06 -23.82
CA PHE A 175 1.38 -1.84 -22.74
C PHE A 175 2.52 -0.94 -23.16
N SER A 176 3.07 -1.09 -24.38
CA SER A 176 4.14 -0.21 -24.88
C SER A 176 3.69 1.26 -24.92
N ASN A 177 2.47 1.53 -25.38
CA ASN A 177 1.91 2.88 -25.40
C ASN A 177 1.61 3.38 -23.97
N PHE A 178 1.07 2.51 -23.13
CA PHE A 178 0.79 2.80 -21.72
C PHE A 178 2.06 3.17 -20.95
N SER A 179 3.09 2.34 -21.00
CA SER A 179 4.32 2.51 -20.21
C SER A 179 5.08 3.78 -20.58
N VAL A 180 5.13 4.13 -21.86
CA VAL A 180 5.75 5.38 -22.34
C VAL A 180 4.96 6.60 -21.85
N LYS A 181 3.64 6.64 -22.06
CA LYS A 181 2.82 7.79 -21.66
C LYS A 181 2.75 7.95 -20.14
N MET A 182 2.57 6.84 -19.43
CA MET A 182 2.56 6.83 -17.97
C MET A 182 3.93 7.24 -17.44
N GLY A 183 5.03 6.74 -18.02
CA GLY A 183 6.39 7.15 -17.67
C GLY A 183 6.60 8.66 -17.73
N ASN A 184 6.18 9.30 -18.82
CA ASN A 184 6.28 10.76 -18.95
C ASN A 184 5.49 11.52 -17.87
N LEU A 185 4.29 11.04 -17.52
CA LEU A 185 3.49 11.65 -16.45
C LEU A 185 4.14 11.42 -15.08
N LEU A 186 4.71 10.24 -14.84
CA LEU A 186 5.43 9.96 -13.61
C LEU A 186 6.67 10.84 -13.47
N ASP A 187 7.44 11.08 -14.53
CA ASP A 187 8.60 11.97 -14.49
C ASP A 187 8.21 13.39 -14.03
N ASP A 188 7.14 13.94 -14.61
CA ASP A 188 6.60 15.24 -14.20
C ASP A 188 6.17 15.23 -12.72
N MET A 189 5.42 14.20 -12.31
CA MET A 189 4.91 14.09 -10.94
C MET A 189 6.03 13.86 -9.90
N GLU A 190 7.06 13.08 -10.24
CA GLU A 190 8.23 12.82 -9.42
C GLU A 190 9.04 14.11 -9.19
N ASP A 191 9.25 14.94 -10.21
CA ASP A 191 9.87 16.28 -10.05
C ASP A 191 9.05 17.15 -9.10
N LYS A 192 7.71 17.18 -9.26
CA LYS A 192 6.85 17.96 -8.35
C LYS A 192 6.91 17.42 -6.92
N ALA A 193 6.80 16.11 -6.74
CA ALA A 193 6.83 15.45 -5.44
C ALA A 193 8.17 15.67 -4.73
N GLY A 194 9.29 15.60 -5.45
CA GLY A 194 10.63 15.87 -4.92
C GLY A 194 10.77 17.29 -4.36
N ARG A 195 10.33 18.31 -5.12
CA ARG A 195 10.37 19.70 -4.66
C ARG A 195 9.42 19.98 -3.50
N ILE A 196 8.23 19.40 -3.53
CA ILE A 196 7.25 19.51 -2.42
C ILE A 196 7.82 18.87 -1.16
N LEU A 197 8.42 17.68 -1.27
CA LEU A 197 9.05 17.00 -0.14
C LEU A 197 10.18 17.85 0.45
N GLN A 198 11.05 18.40 -0.40
CA GLN A 198 12.13 19.29 0.02
C GLN A 198 11.59 20.53 0.73
N PHE A 199 10.54 21.16 0.19
CA PHE A 199 9.87 22.30 0.81
C PHE A 199 9.33 21.94 2.21
N LEU A 200 8.65 20.81 2.36
CA LEU A 200 8.14 20.36 3.66
C LEU A 200 9.28 20.10 4.65
N GLN A 201 10.36 19.44 4.22
CA GLN A 201 11.53 19.15 5.06
C GLN A 201 12.25 20.41 5.54
N GLN A 202 12.40 21.42 4.68
CA GLN A 202 13.04 22.69 5.02
C GLN A 202 12.23 23.50 6.04
N ASN A 203 10.90 23.41 5.96
CA ASN A 203 9.98 24.17 6.82
C ASN A 203 9.47 23.37 8.03
N THR A 204 9.80 22.08 8.13
CA THR A 204 9.50 21.28 9.32
C THR A 204 10.32 21.79 10.49
N PRO A 205 9.71 22.18 11.63
CA PRO A 205 10.46 22.53 12.82
C PRO A 205 11.32 21.35 13.27
N ARG A 206 12.64 21.48 13.18
CA ARG A 206 13.56 20.50 13.76
C ARG A 206 13.41 20.56 15.28
N LYS A 207 12.67 19.63 15.86
CA LYS A 207 12.95 19.25 17.25
C LYS A 207 14.37 18.67 17.27
N LEU A 208 15.21 19.14 18.18
CA LEU A 208 16.47 18.50 18.55
C LEU A 208 16.14 17.08 19.01
N ILE A 209 16.09 16.14 18.08
CA ILE A 209 16.24 14.74 18.39
C ILE A 209 17.75 14.56 18.53
N HIS A 210 18.14 14.25 19.77
CA HIS A 210 19.48 13.89 20.19
C HIS A 210 20.28 13.15 19.11
N GLU A 211 21.53 13.57 18.96
CA GLU A 211 22.71 12.72 18.81
C GLU A 211 22.39 11.25 18.56
N ASN A 212 22.26 10.88 17.29
CA ASN A 212 22.77 9.67 16.67
C ASN A 212 22.32 9.69 15.20
N GLY A 213 23.29 9.86 14.31
CA GLY A 213 23.10 9.92 12.87
C GLY A 213 22.71 8.58 12.25
N GLU A 214 21.58 8.01 12.68
CA GLU A 214 21.07 6.73 12.19
C GLU A 214 19.58 6.86 11.86
N MET A 215 19.25 7.62 10.81
CA MET A 215 17.90 7.65 10.23
C MET A 215 17.81 6.86 8.93
N GLN A 216 18.59 5.78 8.77
CA GLN A 216 18.65 5.05 7.50
C GLN A 216 18.63 3.52 7.53
N GLU A 217 18.45 2.87 8.69
CA GLU A 217 18.58 1.40 8.81
C GLU A 217 17.32 0.60 9.20
N GLN A 218 16.09 1.12 9.07
CA GLN A 218 14.89 0.34 9.42
C GLN A 218 13.96 -0.07 8.27
N PHE A 219 14.24 0.34 7.04
CA PHE A 219 13.58 -0.22 5.87
C PHE A 219 14.66 -0.75 4.95
N GLY A 220 14.54 -2.04 4.60
CA GLY A 220 15.45 -2.77 3.72
C GLY A 220 15.68 -2.05 2.38
N GLU A 221 16.42 -2.68 1.48
CA GLU A 221 16.65 -2.18 0.13
C GLU A 221 15.32 -2.01 -0.63
N LEU A 222 14.61 -0.90 -0.40
CA LEU A 222 13.56 -0.44 -1.29
C LEU A 222 14.25 0.35 -2.39
N PRO A 223 14.32 -0.18 -3.63
CA PRO A 223 14.75 0.60 -4.77
C PRO A 223 13.91 1.88 -4.86
N ALA A 224 14.50 2.95 -5.38
CA ALA A 224 13.83 4.22 -5.64
C ALA A 224 12.69 4.03 -6.66
N ASN A 225 11.57 3.51 -6.20
CA ASN A 225 10.47 3.08 -7.03
C ASN A 225 9.26 3.89 -6.64
N SER A 226 8.91 4.86 -7.48
CA SER A 226 7.57 5.42 -7.44
C SER A 226 6.60 4.35 -7.89
N ILE A 227 5.61 4.08 -7.04
CA ILE A 227 4.60 3.05 -7.30
C ILE A 227 3.33 3.75 -7.71
N CYS A 228 2.78 3.35 -8.85
CA CYS A 228 1.59 3.93 -9.43
C CYS A 228 0.41 3.00 -9.20
N TYR A 229 -0.61 3.51 -8.52
CA TYR A 229 -1.92 2.88 -8.43
C TYR A 229 -2.86 3.47 -9.48
N LEU A 230 -3.60 2.60 -10.15
CA LEU A 230 -4.72 2.94 -10.99
C LEU A 230 -5.98 2.32 -10.41
N HIS A 231 -7.03 3.12 -10.29
CA HIS A 231 -8.33 2.67 -9.83
C HIS A 231 -9.36 2.96 -10.91
N LYS A 232 -10.10 1.93 -11.29
CA LYS A 232 -11.31 2.07 -12.09
C LYS A 232 -12.51 2.09 -11.15
N HIS A 233 -13.32 3.13 -11.26
CA HIS A 233 -14.55 3.34 -10.51
C HIS A 233 -15.71 3.12 -11.47
N LYS A 234 -16.59 2.16 -11.19
CA LYS A 234 -17.76 1.96 -12.05
C LYS A 234 -18.77 3.09 -11.87
N GLY A 235 -19.33 3.56 -12.99
CA GLY A 235 -20.45 4.51 -12.96
C GLY A 235 -21.68 3.84 -12.35
N SER A 236 -22.33 4.45 -11.34
CA SER A 236 -23.56 3.93 -10.76
C SER A 236 -24.64 5.02 -10.67
N ILE A 237 -25.81 4.71 -11.22
CA ILE A 237 -27.05 5.51 -11.12
C ILE A 237 -27.86 5.10 -9.87
N LYS A 238 -27.55 3.95 -9.24
CA LYS A 238 -28.32 3.40 -8.13
C LYS A 238 -27.39 2.77 -7.08
N GLY A 239 -27.42 3.34 -5.87
CA GLY A 239 -26.88 2.72 -4.65
C GLY A 239 -25.61 3.36 -4.10
N ASP A 240 -25.66 4.64 -3.72
CA ASP A 240 -24.55 5.33 -3.03
C ASP A 240 -24.07 4.58 -1.77
N GLU A 241 -24.96 3.82 -1.13
CA GLU A 241 -24.65 3.06 0.09
C GLU A 241 -23.71 1.86 -0.16
N GLU A 242 -23.86 1.15 -1.28
CA GLU A 242 -23.06 -0.04 -1.59
C GLU A 242 -21.63 0.35 -1.96
N TYR A 243 -21.47 1.36 -2.83
CA TYR A 243 -20.17 1.95 -3.17
C TYR A 243 -19.43 2.47 -1.93
N MET A 244 -20.16 3.19 -1.07
CA MET A 244 -19.59 3.70 0.17
C MET A 244 -19.23 2.60 1.18
N ASN A 245 -19.90 1.44 1.14
CA ASN A 245 -19.57 0.32 2.01
C ASN A 245 -18.30 -0.41 1.52
N THR A 246 -18.14 -0.68 0.22
CA THR A 246 -16.88 -1.23 -0.32
C THR A 246 -15.70 -0.33 0.04
N LEU A 247 -15.84 0.99 -0.22
CA LEU A 247 -14.79 1.96 0.13
C LEU A 247 -14.45 1.95 1.62
N LYS A 248 -15.44 1.76 2.50
CA LYS A 248 -15.21 1.64 3.94
C LYS A 248 -14.40 0.39 4.29
N TYR A 249 -14.68 -0.76 3.69
CA TYR A 249 -13.95 -2.01 3.95
C TYR A 249 -12.49 -1.90 3.53
N ASP A 250 -12.21 -1.37 2.33
CA ASP A 250 -10.85 -1.19 1.84
C ASP A 250 -10.06 -0.23 2.73
N VAL A 251 -10.69 0.88 3.11
CA VAL A 251 -10.10 1.85 4.03
C VAL A 251 -9.83 1.22 5.40
N ILE A 252 -10.76 0.41 5.95
CA ILE A 252 -10.53 -0.30 7.21
C ILE A 252 -9.36 -1.27 7.06
N ARG A 253 -9.32 -2.05 5.98
CA ARG A 253 -8.23 -2.99 5.68
C ARG A 253 -6.88 -2.28 5.69
N MET A 254 -6.77 -1.17 4.97
CA MET A 254 -5.55 -0.36 4.91
C MET A 254 -5.19 0.31 6.26
N LEU A 255 -6.18 0.79 7.01
CA LEU A 255 -5.93 1.39 8.33
C LEU A 255 -5.42 0.37 9.37
N ILE A 256 -5.83 -0.90 9.24
CA ILE A 256 -5.40 -2.02 10.10
C ILE A 256 -4.03 -2.54 9.66
N ARG A 257 -3.88 -2.91 8.38
CA ARG A 257 -2.67 -3.56 7.85
C ARG A 257 -1.52 -2.59 7.61
N GLY A 258 -1.81 -1.30 7.44
CA GLY A 258 -0.84 -0.29 7.03
C GLY A 258 -0.76 -0.14 5.51
N SER A 259 0.10 0.76 5.05
CA SER A 259 0.40 0.91 3.62
C SER A 259 1.17 -0.32 3.15
N GLU A 260 0.74 -0.94 2.05
CA GLU A 260 1.45 -2.06 1.44
C GLU A 260 2.85 -1.66 0.98
N PHE A 261 2.97 -0.40 0.52
CA PHE A 261 4.23 0.20 0.14
C PHE A 261 4.49 1.46 0.98
N PRO A 262 5.53 1.46 1.83
CA PRO A 262 5.93 2.64 2.57
C PRO A 262 6.31 3.79 1.64
N HIS A 263 5.84 4.98 1.93
CA HIS A 263 6.08 6.15 1.09
C HIS A 263 6.15 7.46 1.87
N SER A 264 6.75 8.49 1.26
CA SER A 264 6.83 9.83 1.86
C SER A 264 5.61 10.68 1.52
N LEU A 265 5.23 10.71 0.24
CA LEU A 265 4.10 11.47 -0.27
C LEU A 265 3.28 10.60 -1.21
N CYS A 266 1.97 10.83 -1.27
CA CYS A 266 1.12 10.24 -2.28
C CYS A 266 0.39 11.35 -3.04
N LEU A 267 0.56 11.38 -4.37
CA LEU A 267 -0.02 12.37 -5.27
C LEU A 267 -1.20 11.75 -6.00
N HIS A 268 -2.40 12.27 -5.77
CA HIS A 268 -3.62 11.79 -6.39
C HIS A 268 -4.00 12.64 -7.60
N VAL A 269 -4.25 11.98 -8.73
CA VAL A 269 -4.83 12.55 -9.94
C VAL A 269 -6.22 11.95 -10.11
N SER A 270 -7.25 12.75 -9.83
CA SER A 270 -8.64 12.31 -9.89
C SER A 270 -9.48 13.32 -10.64
N ASN A 271 -9.40 13.30 -11.97
CA ASN A 271 -10.12 14.26 -12.80
C ASN A 271 -11.62 13.95 -12.79
N GLY A 272 -12.44 14.90 -12.34
CA GLY A 272 -13.90 14.76 -12.34
C GLY A 272 -14.49 14.05 -11.12
N CYS A 273 -13.72 13.85 -10.04
CA CYS A 273 -14.29 13.37 -8.78
C CYS A 273 -15.20 14.44 -8.14
N SER A 274 -16.27 13.99 -7.48
CA SER A 274 -17.24 14.85 -6.81
C SER A 274 -16.76 15.25 -5.42
N GLU A 275 -16.17 14.30 -4.69
CA GLU A 275 -15.57 14.50 -3.37
C GLU A 275 -14.25 13.74 -3.27
N PHE A 276 -13.42 14.15 -2.32
CA PHE A 276 -12.22 13.45 -1.93
C PHE A 276 -12.23 13.20 -0.42
N HIS A 277 -12.03 11.94 -0.04
CA HIS A 277 -12.04 11.50 1.35
C HIS A 277 -10.63 11.24 1.84
N VAL A 278 -10.33 11.73 3.04
CA VAL A 278 -9.05 11.54 3.72
C VAL A 278 -9.27 10.82 5.03
N TYR A 279 -8.72 9.61 5.14
CA TYR A 279 -8.92 8.71 6.26
C TYR A 279 -7.70 8.65 7.17
N SER A 280 -7.94 8.66 8.47
CA SER A 280 -6.94 8.46 9.50
C SER A 280 -7.48 7.59 10.62
N LYS A 281 -6.59 7.04 11.45
CA LYS A 281 -6.99 6.25 12.64
C LYS A 281 -7.91 7.02 13.60
N LYS A 282 -7.87 8.36 13.58
CA LYS A 282 -8.66 9.23 14.48
C LYS A 282 -9.98 9.72 13.89
N GLY A 283 -10.29 9.42 12.63
CA GLY A 283 -11.43 9.99 11.90
C GLY A 283 -11.11 10.26 10.44
N TRP A 284 -12.12 10.70 9.69
CA TRP A 284 -11.98 11.07 8.29
C TRP A 284 -12.59 12.43 7.98
N VAL A 285 -12.19 13.01 6.85
CA VAL A 285 -12.65 14.30 6.34
C VAL A 285 -13.01 14.14 4.86
N SER A 286 -14.07 14.81 4.41
CA SER A 286 -14.38 14.97 2.99
C SER A 286 -14.28 16.44 2.59
N PHE A 287 -13.90 16.67 1.34
CA PHE A 287 -13.94 17.99 0.70
C PHE A 287 -14.06 17.81 -0.82
N GLN A 288 -14.49 18.86 -1.50
CA GLN A 288 -14.51 18.89 -2.96
C GLN A 288 -13.17 19.47 -3.46
N PRO A 289 -12.39 18.73 -4.26
CA PRO A 289 -11.15 19.24 -4.82
C PRO A 289 -11.41 20.23 -5.97
N ASP A 290 -10.47 21.14 -6.19
CA ASP A 290 -10.50 22.03 -7.35
C ASP A 290 -10.26 21.27 -8.65
N LYS A 291 -10.70 21.88 -9.75
CA LYS A 291 -10.40 21.36 -11.09
C LYS A 291 -8.92 21.51 -11.38
N ASN A 292 -8.32 20.50 -12.00
CA ASN A 292 -6.90 20.49 -12.38
C ASN A 292 -5.95 20.73 -11.19
N SER A 293 -6.27 20.18 -10.02
CA SER A 293 -5.37 20.16 -8.87
C SER A 293 -4.86 18.75 -8.61
N LEU A 294 -3.73 18.68 -7.91
CA LEU A 294 -3.22 17.44 -7.35
C LEU A 294 -3.52 17.44 -5.86
N ILE A 295 -3.99 16.32 -5.34
CA ILE A 295 -4.18 16.17 -3.90
C ILE A 295 -2.97 15.42 -3.36
N VAL A 296 -2.30 16.00 -2.37
CA VAL A 296 -1.10 15.42 -1.78
C VAL A 296 -1.41 14.95 -0.37
N THR A 297 -1.30 13.64 -0.15
CA THR A 297 -1.44 13.02 1.17
C THR A 297 -0.07 12.64 1.72
N ILE A 298 0.09 12.76 3.03
CA ILE A 298 1.33 12.41 3.73
C ILE A 298 1.41 10.90 3.94
N GLY A 299 2.57 10.33 3.60
CA GLY A 299 2.89 8.92 3.79
C GLY A 299 3.45 8.60 5.19
N ASP A 300 3.60 7.31 5.47
CA ASP A 300 4.10 6.78 6.74
C ASP A 300 5.58 7.11 7.00
N LEU A 301 6.42 7.12 5.96
CA LEU A 301 7.83 7.49 6.08
C LEU A 301 7.97 8.95 6.51
N LEU A 302 7.22 9.86 5.90
CA LEU A 302 7.30 11.28 6.22
C LEU A 302 6.68 11.60 7.60
N GLN A 303 5.63 10.89 8.02
CA GLN A 303 5.17 10.93 9.41
C GLN A 303 6.32 10.56 10.36
N THR A 304 7.04 9.49 10.07
CA THR A 304 8.17 9.02 10.90
C THR A 304 9.31 10.05 10.94
N TRP A 305 9.74 10.55 9.77
CA TRP A 305 10.82 11.54 9.67
C TRP A 305 10.50 12.87 10.35
N SER A 306 9.22 13.26 10.39
CA SER A 306 8.78 14.48 11.08
C SER A 306 8.67 14.31 12.61
N GLY A 307 8.98 13.13 13.16
CA GLY A 307 8.78 12.81 14.58
C GLY A 307 7.30 12.78 14.97
N GLY A 308 6.42 12.40 14.03
CA GLY A 308 4.98 12.36 14.23
C GLY A 308 4.27 13.72 14.14
N GLN A 309 4.96 14.79 13.72
CA GLN A 309 4.34 16.11 13.51
C GLN A 309 3.38 16.09 12.33
N TYR A 310 3.74 15.37 11.27
CA TYR A 310 2.89 15.19 10.10
C TYR A 310 2.08 13.92 10.23
N LYS A 311 0.84 13.97 9.73
CA LYS A 311 -0.13 12.90 9.94
C LYS A 311 -0.29 12.07 8.68
N HIS A 312 0.11 10.80 8.74
CA HIS A 312 -0.16 9.81 7.70
C HIS A 312 -1.66 9.59 7.53
N VAL A 313 -2.11 9.61 6.28
CA VAL A 313 -3.51 9.43 5.90
C VAL A 313 -3.65 8.71 4.57
N ILE A 314 -4.82 8.11 4.36
CA ILE A 314 -5.20 7.45 3.11
C ILE A 314 -6.20 8.34 2.38
N GLY A 315 -5.89 8.72 1.15
CA GLY A 315 -6.78 9.48 0.27
C GLY A 315 -7.59 8.58 -0.66
N ARG A 316 -8.87 8.86 -0.86
CA ARG A 316 -9.73 8.18 -1.83
C ARG A 316 -10.64 9.19 -2.56
N PRO A 317 -10.61 9.24 -3.90
CA PRO A 317 -11.58 10.01 -4.67
C PRO A 317 -12.94 9.29 -4.69
N VAL A 318 -14.01 10.08 -4.73
CA VAL A 318 -15.40 9.62 -4.83
C VAL A 318 -16.02 10.20 -6.09
N PHE A 319 -16.69 9.35 -6.87
CA PHE A 319 -17.32 9.70 -8.14
C PHE A 319 -18.83 9.48 -8.05
N GLN A 320 -19.55 10.39 -7.39
CA GLN A 320 -20.99 10.28 -7.20
C GLN A 320 -21.76 10.76 -8.44
N GLY A 321 -22.78 9.99 -8.85
CA GLY A 321 -23.69 10.37 -9.93
C GLY A 321 -23.10 10.32 -11.35
N GLN A 322 -21.93 9.70 -11.51
CA GLN A 322 -21.31 9.47 -12.82
C GLN A 322 -21.97 8.26 -13.51
N THR A 323 -22.38 8.41 -14.76
CA THR A 323 -22.96 7.33 -15.58
C THR A 323 -21.91 6.47 -16.25
N GLU A 324 -20.71 7.03 -16.45
CA GLU A 324 -19.59 6.37 -17.11
C GLU A 324 -18.54 5.98 -16.07
N ASP A 325 -17.79 4.92 -16.40
CA ASP A 325 -16.66 4.49 -15.59
C ASP A 325 -15.59 5.60 -15.54
N CYS A 326 -15.07 5.86 -14.35
CA CYS A 326 -14.05 6.86 -14.10
C CYS A 326 -12.73 6.19 -13.72
N ILE A 327 -11.60 6.79 -14.10
CA ILE A 327 -10.28 6.31 -13.72
C ILE A 327 -9.60 7.39 -12.86
N SER A 328 -9.02 6.96 -11.74
CA SER A 328 -8.12 7.79 -10.94
C SER A 328 -6.77 7.13 -10.81
N MET A 329 -5.77 7.95 -10.47
CA MET A 329 -4.40 7.50 -10.25
C MET A 329 -3.86 8.05 -8.95
N ALA A 330 -3.01 7.27 -8.29
CA ALA A 330 -2.26 7.70 -7.12
C ALA A 330 -0.80 7.28 -7.25
N LEU A 331 0.12 8.24 -7.17
CA LEU A 331 1.56 8.00 -7.18
C LEU A 331 2.10 7.99 -5.76
N LEU A 332 2.57 6.83 -5.30
CA LEU A 332 3.36 6.74 -4.07
C LEU A 332 4.79 7.14 -4.38
N PHE A 333 5.24 8.23 -3.77
CA PHE A 333 6.57 8.79 -3.95
C PHE A 333 7.40 8.65 -2.69
N SER A 334 8.61 8.12 -2.89
CA SER A 334 9.68 8.08 -1.91
C SER A 334 10.95 8.61 -2.59
N PRO A 335 11.70 9.50 -1.94
CA PRO A 335 12.96 9.95 -2.51
C PRO A 335 13.90 8.75 -2.66
N PRO A 336 14.72 8.71 -3.73
CA PRO A 336 15.82 7.76 -3.81
C PRO A 336 16.68 7.91 -2.55
N LYS A 337 17.12 6.79 -1.97
CA LYS A 337 18.26 6.86 -1.05
C LYS A 337 19.40 7.47 -1.89
N LEU A 338 20.00 8.57 -1.42
CA LEU A 338 21.33 9.00 -1.87
C LEU A 338 22.29 7.85 -1.52
N THR A 339 22.34 6.83 -2.36
CA THR A 339 23.52 5.99 -2.45
C THR A 339 24.60 6.93 -2.94
N GLU A 340 25.51 7.32 -2.05
CA GLU A 340 26.84 7.73 -2.50
C GLU A 340 27.27 6.71 -3.56
N ASP A 341 27.58 7.20 -4.76
CA ASP A 341 27.92 6.43 -5.93
C ASP A 341 28.60 5.11 -5.58
N SER A 342 27.89 4.00 -5.80
CA SER A 342 28.44 2.66 -5.73
C SER A 342 29.33 2.41 -6.95
N ASN A 343 30.43 3.16 -7.06
CA ASN A 343 31.70 2.62 -7.55
C ASN A 343 32.38 1.81 -6.43
N LYS A 344 31.66 0.85 -5.86
CA LYS A 344 32.28 -0.30 -5.20
C LYS A 344 32.18 -1.48 -6.16
N GLN A 345 33.15 -1.53 -7.06
CA GLN A 345 33.78 -2.78 -7.43
C GLN A 345 33.87 -3.68 -6.20
N GLU A 346 33.54 -4.96 -6.37
CA GLU A 346 33.89 -6.05 -5.47
C GLU A 346 35.21 -5.76 -4.73
N LYS A 347 35.12 -5.38 -3.45
CA LYS A 347 36.30 -5.29 -2.58
C LYS A 347 35.98 -5.88 -1.22
N GLU A 348 36.30 -7.16 -1.17
CA GLU A 348 36.96 -7.87 -0.07
C GLU A 348 36.38 -7.66 1.34
N LYS A 349 35.85 -8.76 1.90
CA LYS A 349 35.58 -8.88 3.33
C LYS A 349 36.89 -8.64 4.10
N SER A 350 37.14 -7.42 4.56
CA SER A 350 38.29 -7.11 5.41
C SER A 350 38.08 -7.74 6.78
N ILE A 351 38.82 -8.81 7.06
CA ILE A 351 38.90 -9.44 8.37
C ILE A 351 39.44 -8.39 9.36
N SER A 352 38.73 -8.15 10.47
CA SER A 352 39.13 -7.13 11.43
C SER A 352 40.52 -7.44 12.02
N ILE A 353 41.29 -6.41 12.41
CA ILE A 353 42.61 -6.59 13.05
C ILE A 353 42.52 -7.55 14.24
N GLY A 354 41.44 -7.48 15.03
CA GLY A 354 41.20 -8.41 16.12
C GLY A 354 41.08 -9.86 15.65
N GLN A 355 40.33 -10.11 14.56
CA GLN A 355 40.23 -11.45 13.97
C GLN A 355 41.56 -11.94 13.38
N GLN A 356 42.35 -11.06 12.76
CA GLN A 356 43.69 -11.41 12.26
C GLN A 356 44.64 -11.82 13.40
N ILE A 357 44.60 -11.10 14.53
CA ILE A 357 45.37 -11.44 15.73
C ILE A 357 44.92 -12.80 16.29
N ILE A 358 43.62 -13.05 16.39
CA ILE A 358 43.09 -14.34 16.88
C ILE A 358 43.53 -15.49 15.98
N ILE A 359 43.43 -15.33 14.66
CA ILE A 359 43.86 -16.34 13.69
C ILE A 359 45.37 -16.59 13.80
N ALA A 360 46.19 -15.54 13.95
CA ALA A 360 47.64 -15.68 14.14
C ALA A 360 47.97 -16.46 15.42
N ILE A 361 47.28 -16.17 16.54
CA ILE A 361 47.45 -16.91 17.80
C ILE A 361 47.02 -18.37 17.64
N ALA A 362 45.93 -18.64 16.93
CA ALA A 362 45.47 -20.01 16.67
C ALA A 362 46.52 -20.80 15.88
N PHE A 363 47.10 -20.21 14.83
CA PHE A 363 48.13 -20.87 14.04
C PHE A 363 49.44 -21.11 14.83
N THR A 364 49.86 -20.19 15.70
CA THR A 364 51.06 -20.42 16.53
C THR A 364 50.84 -21.52 17.56
N LEU A 365 49.66 -21.61 18.16
CA LEU A 365 49.31 -22.71 19.07
C LEU A 365 49.25 -24.06 18.33
N ILE A 366 48.65 -24.10 17.14
CA ILE A 366 48.62 -25.31 16.31
C ILE A 366 50.03 -25.73 15.91
N TYR A 367 50.89 -24.79 15.51
CA TYR A 367 52.29 -25.08 15.17
C TYR A 367 53.06 -25.66 16.36
N HIS A 368 52.93 -25.08 17.55
CA HIS A 368 53.55 -25.62 18.76
C HIS A 368 53.01 -27.00 19.12
N PHE A 369 51.70 -27.23 18.96
CA PHE A 369 51.09 -28.53 19.18
C PHE A 369 51.62 -29.58 18.18
N LEU A 370 51.76 -29.24 16.90
CA LEU A 370 52.32 -30.12 15.89
C LEU A 370 53.80 -30.44 16.15
N ILE A 371 54.61 -29.45 16.55
CA ILE A 371 56.00 -29.70 16.98
C ILE A 371 56.05 -30.60 18.21
N TYR A 372 55.16 -30.39 19.17
CA TYR A 372 55.10 -31.21 20.37
C TYR A 372 54.79 -32.67 20.03
N ILE A 373 53.84 -32.92 19.13
CA ILE A 373 53.56 -34.27 18.60
C ILE A 373 54.80 -34.83 17.89
N TYR A 374 55.41 -34.05 17.00
CA TYR A 374 56.58 -34.47 16.22
C TYR A 374 57.85 -34.73 17.05
N LYS A 375 57.96 -34.14 18.26
CA LYS A 375 59.07 -34.44 19.17
C LYS A 375 58.77 -35.61 20.11
N ARG A 376 57.50 -35.98 20.26
CA ARG A 376 57.03 -37.04 21.19
C ARG A 376 56.83 -38.38 20.49
N PHE A 377 56.75 -38.38 19.16
CA PHE A 377 56.81 -39.54 18.25
C PHE A 377 57.99 -39.36 17.32
#